data_AF-A0A183DAG5-F1
#
_entry.id   AF-A0A183DAG5-F1
#
_cell.length_a   1.000
_cell.length_b   1.000
_cell.length_c   1.000
_cell.angle_alpha   90.00
_cell.angle_beta   90.00
_cell.angle_gamma   90.00
#
_symmetry.space_group_name_H-M   'P 1'
#
loop_
_entity.id
_entity.type
_entity.pdbx_description
1 polymer ?
#
loop_
_entity_poly.entity_id
_entity_poly.type
_entity_poly.pdbx_seq_one_letter_code
_entity_poly.pdbx_strand_id
1 'polypeptide(L)'
;MSGDDLHGGAYTGGAGLAYALLKASSFPFAAGQEEGLLDAGKRILQQHLETAQKKEAGRETCYLLGSLSVYVVAILYEGGNEQEPIDRLIESGNLIASKDVSGEGDDELLAGRAGFLAAALTLRKKIIPDHCIRGVLNKMIDSGRRYAAAGRFPVPLMYRYHGRHYLGAAHGMMGILQMLLW
;
A
#
# COMPACT_ATOMS: atom_id res chain seq x y z
N MET A 1 -3.58 -16.33 16.35
CA MET A 1 -2.82 -15.09 16.07
C MET A 1 -3.18 -14.11 17.17
N SER A 2 -2.20 -13.35 17.67
CA SER A 2 -2.47 -12.28 18.65
C SER A 2 -3.21 -11.12 17.96
N GLY A 3 -3.85 -10.24 18.73
CA GLY A 3 -4.54 -9.07 18.17
C GLY A 3 -3.62 -8.20 17.29
N ASP A 4 -2.37 -8.00 17.72
CA ASP A 4 -1.38 -7.20 16.98
C ASP A 4 -1.02 -7.77 15.60
N ASP A 5 -1.07 -9.10 15.43
CA ASP A 5 -0.75 -9.75 14.16
C ASP A 5 -1.80 -9.42 13.07
N LEU A 6 -3.05 -9.17 13.47
CA LEU A 6 -4.17 -8.86 12.58
C LEU A 6 -4.08 -7.45 11.99
N HIS A 7 -3.29 -6.56 12.59
CA HIS A 7 -3.14 -5.16 12.21
C HIS A 7 -1.81 -4.84 11.51
N GLY A 8 -0.93 -5.83 11.34
CA GLY A 8 0.43 -5.65 10.81
C GLY A 8 0.55 -5.44 9.29
N GLY A 9 -0.57 -5.42 8.56
CA GLY A 9 -0.57 -5.33 7.09
C GLY A 9 0.30 -6.43 6.45
N ALA A 10 1.01 -6.09 5.38
CA ALA A 10 1.98 -6.98 4.76
C ALA A 10 3.39 -6.89 5.37
N TYR A 11 3.67 -5.85 6.17
CA TYR A 11 4.99 -5.65 6.75
C TYR A 11 5.29 -6.65 7.87
N THR A 12 4.33 -6.85 8.78
CA THR A 12 4.48 -7.81 9.90
C THR A 12 3.24 -8.70 10.11
N GLY A 13 2.15 -8.44 9.39
CA GLY A 13 0.88 -9.16 9.56
C GLY A 13 0.70 -10.32 8.59
N GLY A 14 -0.46 -11.00 8.71
CA GLY A 14 -0.79 -12.18 7.93
C GLY A 14 -0.97 -11.92 6.43
N ALA A 15 -1.22 -10.69 5.99
CA ALA A 15 -1.23 -10.37 4.56
C ALA A 15 0.16 -10.60 3.93
N GLY A 16 1.24 -10.38 4.67
CA GLY A 16 2.61 -10.64 4.22
C GLY A 16 2.88 -12.13 4.08
N LEU A 17 2.41 -12.93 5.04
CA LEU A 17 2.46 -14.39 4.98
C LEU A 17 1.63 -14.93 3.81
N ALA A 18 0.40 -14.46 3.65
CA ALA A 18 -0.47 -14.84 2.54
C ALA A 18 0.15 -14.48 1.19
N TYR A 19 0.77 -13.30 1.08
CA TYR A 19 1.50 -12.91 -0.13
C TYR A 19 2.71 -13.82 -0.39
N ALA A 20 3.49 -14.16 0.64
CA ALA A 20 4.62 -15.07 0.50
C ALA A 20 4.18 -16.46 0.02
N LEU A 21 3.09 -17.00 0.57
CA LEU A 21 2.51 -18.30 0.15
C LEU A 21 1.99 -18.25 -1.30
N LEU A 22 1.32 -17.16 -1.69
CA LEU A 22 0.91 -16.94 -3.08
C LEU A 22 2.12 -16.98 -4.02
N LYS A 23 3.20 -16.27 -3.67
CA LYS A 23 4.41 -16.25 -4.49
C LYS A 23 5.09 -17.61 -4.50
N ALA A 24 5.22 -18.28 -3.36
CA ALA A 24 5.77 -19.62 -3.23
C ALA A 24 5.07 -20.63 -4.15
N SER A 25 3.74 -20.58 -4.22
CA SER A 25 2.94 -21.48 -5.08
C SER A 25 3.28 -21.38 -6.58
N SER A 26 3.88 -20.26 -7.02
CA SER A 26 4.27 -20.03 -8.41
C SER A 26 5.68 -20.54 -8.76
N PHE A 27 6.43 -21.07 -7.79
CA PHE A 27 7.80 -21.54 -8.01
C PHE A 27 7.87 -23.07 -8.16
N PRO A 28 8.88 -23.60 -8.89
CA PRO A 28 9.01 -25.04 -9.13
C PRO A 28 9.11 -25.91 -7.89
N PHE A 29 9.61 -25.38 -6.76
CA PHE A 29 9.72 -26.17 -5.53
C PHE A 29 8.37 -26.52 -4.90
N ALA A 30 7.31 -25.79 -5.27
CA ALA A 30 5.95 -26.01 -4.78
C ALA A 30 5.17 -27.05 -5.60
N ALA A 31 5.81 -27.73 -6.55
CA ALA A 31 5.16 -28.70 -7.42
C ALA A 31 4.40 -29.78 -6.62
N GLY A 32 3.08 -29.87 -6.84
CA GLY A 32 2.18 -30.79 -6.12
C GLY A 32 1.70 -30.29 -4.75
N GLN A 33 2.03 -29.06 -4.37
CA GLN A 33 1.60 -28.42 -3.12
C GLN A 33 0.98 -27.03 -3.34
N GLU A 34 0.81 -26.62 -4.60
CA GLU A 34 0.37 -25.27 -4.98
C GLU A 34 -0.99 -24.94 -4.34
N GLU A 35 -1.97 -25.83 -4.49
CA GLU A 35 -3.31 -25.65 -3.94
C GLU A 35 -3.29 -25.59 -2.41
N GLY A 36 -2.48 -26.42 -1.75
CA GLY A 36 -2.33 -26.40 -0.29
C GLY A 36 -1.72 -25.10 0.25
N LEU A 37 -0.74 -24.53 -0.48
CA LEU A 37 -0.14 -23.23 -0.15
C LEU A 37 -1.14 -22.09 -0.35
N LEU A 38 -1.91 -22.13 -1.44
CA LEU A 38 -2.95 -21.14 -1.72
C LEU A 38 -4.06 -21.18 -0.67
N ASP A 39 -4.54 -22.37 -0.31
CA ASP A 39 -5.56 -22.56 0.73
C ASP A 39 -5.09 -22.05 2.10
N ALA A 40 -3.85 -22.37 2.47
CA ALA A 40 -3.26 -21.86 3.72
C ALA A 40 -3.22 -20.33 3.73
N GLY A 41 -2.80 -19.72 2.62
CA GLY A 41 -2.76 -18.27 2.48
C GLY A 41 -4.14 -17.61 2.52
N LYS A 42 -5.14 -18.19 1.84
CA LYS A 42 -6.54 -17.72 1.89
C LYS A 42 -7.10 -17.74 3.31
N ARG A 43 -6.86 -18.81 4.08
CA ARG A 43 -7.31 -18.92 5.48
C ARG A 43 -6.68 -17.86 6.38
N ILE A 44 -5.39 -17.57 6.21
CA ILE A 44 -4.72 -16.50 6.96
C ILE A 44 -5.33 -15.15 6.58
N LEU A 45 -5.53 -14.91 5.28
CA LEU A 45 -6.03 -13.64 4.77
C LEU A 45 -7.47 -13.33 5.21
N GLN A 46 -8.35 -14.33 5.25
CA GLN A 46 -9.75 -14.16 5.63
C GLN A 46 -9.91 -13.49 7.00
N GLN A 47 -9.11 -13.90 7.99
CA GLN A 47 -9.12 -13.31 9.34
C GLN A 47 -8.70 -11.82 9.33
N HIS A 48 -7.85 -11.42 8.39
CA HIS A 48 -7.37 -10.05 8.26
C HIS A 48 -8.35 -9.18 7.47
N LEU A 49 -9.03 -9.72 6.47
CA LEU A 49 -10.08 -9.03 5.71
C LEU A 49 -11.23 -8.60 6.62
N GLU A 50 -11.72 -9.51 7.47
CA GLU A 50 -12.78 -9.22 8.44
C GLU A 50 -12.39 -8.10 9.42
N THR A 51 -11.10 -8.01 9.76
CA THR A 51 -10.55 -6.96 10.63
C THR A 51 -10.39 -5.65 9.86
N ALA A 52 -9.84 -5.68 8.65
CA ALA A 52 -9.65 -4.52 7.80
C ALA A 52 -10.97 -3.82 7.45
N GLN A 53 -12.05 -4.58 7.27
CA GLN A 53 -13.40 -4.05 7.00
C GLN A 53 -14.00 -3.28 8.18
N LYS A 54 -13.53 -3.51 9.42
CA LYS A 54 -14.03 -2.81 10.61
C LYS A 54 -13.55 -1.35 10.72
N LYS A 55 -12.80 -0.84 9.72
CA LYS A 55 -12.29 0.54 9.60
C LYS A 55 -11.63 1.02 10.89
N GLU A 56 -10.39 0.56 11.09
CA GLU A 56 -9.57 1.03 12.20
C GLU A 56 -8.93 2.38 11.86
N ALA A 57 -9.21 3.38 12.71
CA ALA A 57 -8.84 4.76 12.47
C ALA A 57 -7.33 4.92 12.21
N GLY A 58 -6.98 5.39 11.01
CA GLY A 58 -5.62 5.83 10.68
C GLY A 58 -4.75 4.79 9.97
N ARG A 59 -5.27 3.59 9.66
CA ARG A 59 -4.53 2.55 8.92
C ARG A 59 -5.19 2.13 7.61
N GLU A 60 -6.38 2.63 7.30
CA GLU A 60 -7.15 2.19 6.12
C GLU A 60 -6.48 2.61 4.80
N THR A 61 -5.65 3.64 4.84
CA THR A 61 -4.93 4.19 3.69
C THR A 61 -3.46 3.76 3.63
N CYS A 62 -2.97 3.05 4.66
CA CYS A 62 -1.58 2.62 4.73
C CYS A 62 -1.37 1.33 3.94
N TYR A 63 -0.30 1.29 3.12
CA TYR A 63 0.02 0.11 2.32
C TYR A 63 0.63 -1.03 3.12
N LEU A 64 1.95 -1.03 3.29
CA LEU A 64 2.65 -2.13 3.97
C LEU A 64 2.25 -2.23 5.45
N LEU A 65 1.95 -1.10 6.08
CA LEU A 65 1.63 -1.02 7.50
C LEU A 65 0.12 -1.03 7.83
N GLY A 66 -0.75 -1.27 6.85
CA GLY A 66 -2.20 -1.22 7.06
C GLY A 66 -3.04 -1.98 6.05
N SER A 67 -4.31 -1.60 5.98
CA SER A 67 -5.38 -2.38 5.34
C SER A 67 -5.25 -2.48 3.82
N LEU A 68 -4.58 -1.52 3.16
CA LEU A 68 -4.44 -1.57 1.71
C LEU A 68 -3.70 -2.83 1.24
N SER A 69 -2.68 -3.27 1.99
CA SER A 69 -1.99 -4.52 1.64
C SER A 69 -2.89 -5.74 1.76
N VAL A 70 -3.82 -5.77 2.72
CA VAL A 70 -4.80 -6.85 2.86
C VAL A 70 -5.69 -6.91 1.62
N TYR A 71 -6.23 -5.77 1.17
CA TYR A 71 -7.04 -5.70 -0.04
C TYR A 71 -6.26 -6.09 -1.29
N VAL A 72 -5.02 -5.60 -1.45
CA VAL A 72 -4.16 -5.95 -2.59
C VAL A 72 -3.91 -7.46 -2.65
N VAL A 73 -3.60 -8.08 -1.52
CA VAL A 73 -3.35 -9.53 -1.49
C VAL A 73 -4.62 -10.31 -1.79
N ALA A 74 -5.79 -9.87 -1.29
CA ALA A 74 -7.07 -10.48 -1.62
C ALA A 74 -7.38 -10.43 -3.12
N ILE A 75 -7.19 -9.27 -3.75
CA ILE A 75 -7.36 -9.10 -5.20
C ILE A 75 -6.45 -10.06 -5.98
N LEU A 76 -5.22 -10.28 -5.52
CA LEU A 76 -4.30 -11.20 -6.17
C LEU A 76 -4.74 -12.67 -6.05
N TYR A 77 -5.25 -13.08 -4.89
CA TYR A 77 -5.78 -14.44 -4.68
C TYR A 77 -7.01 -14.72 -5.53
N GLU A 78 -7.88 -13.72 -5.68
CA GLU A 78 -9.14 -13.84 -6.42
C GLU A 78 -9.02 -13.44 -7.89
N GLY A 79 -7.82 -13.12 -8.36
CA GLY A 79 -7.56 -12.73 -9.75
C GLY A 79 -8.30 -11.46 -10.20
N GLY A 80 -8.70 -10.61 -9.26
CA GLY A 80 -9.49 -9.40 -9.53
C GLY A 80 -10.99 -9.65 -9.78
N ASN A 81 -11.51 -10.82 -9.40
CA ASN A 81 -12.94 -11.14 -9.56
C ASN A 81 -13.82 -10.61 -8.41
N GLU A 82 -13.22 -10.24 -7.27
CA GLU A 82 -13.94 -9.67 -6.14
C GLU A 82 -13.94 -8.14 -6.17
N GLN A 83 -15.14 -7.54 -6.15
CA GLN A 83 -15.30 -6.10 -6.27
C GLN A 83 -15.05 -5.34 -4.96
N GLU A 84 -15.37 -5.91 -3.80
CA GLU A 84 -15.30 -5.18 -2.51
C GLU A 84 -13.87 -4.72 -2.17
N PRO A 85 -12.82 -5.56 -2.25
CA PRO A 85 -11.45 -5.10 -2.02
C PRO A 85 -10.98 -4.04 -3.02
N ILE A 86 -11.49 -4.10 -4.26
CA ILE A 86 -11.19 -3.13 -5.32
C ILE A 86 -11.81 -1.78 -4.98
N ASP A 87 -13.09 -1.77 -4.58
CA ASP A 87 -13.81 -0.57 -4.18
C ASP A 87 -13.14 0.11 -2.99
N ARG A 88 -12.69 -0.66 -1.99
CA ARG A 88 -11.93 -0.15 -0.84
C ARG A 88 -10.61 0.49 -1.24
N LEU A 89 -9.88 -0.14 -2.16
CA LEU A 89 -8.62 0.39 -2.68
C LEU A 89 -8.87 1.74 -3.40
N ILE A 90 -9.91 1.82 -4.23
CA ILE A 90 -10.27 3.07 -4.93
C ILE A 90 -10.75 4.15 -3.95
N GLU A 91 -11.57 3.79 -2.95
CA GLU A 91 -12.01 4.69 -1.86
C GLU A 91 -10.80 5.32 -1.17
N SER A 92 -9.82 4.50 -0.76
CA SER A 92 -8.59 4.96 -0.13
C SER A 92 -7.74 5.83 -1.06
N GLY A 93 -7.62 5.48 -2.34
CA GLY A 93 -6.89 6.29 -3.33
C GLY A 93 -7.50 7.68 -3.53
N ASN A 94 -8.83 7.76 -3.64
CA ASN A 94 -9.54 9.03 -3.74
C ASN A 94 -9.40 9.86 -2.45
N LEU A 95 -9.42 9.21 -1.29
CA LEU A 95 -9.24 9.87 -0.01
C LEU A 95 -7.87 10.55 0.10
N ILE A 96 -6.79 9.81 -0.15
CA ILE A 96 -5.42 10.35 -0.04
C ILE A 96 -5.07 11.35 -1.15
N ALA A 97 -5.78 11.31 -2.29
CA ALA A 97 -5.67 12.31 -3.34
C ALA A 97 -6.35 13.63 -2.94
N SER A 98 -7.46 13.56 -2.21
CA SER A 98 -8.28 14.74 -1.86
C SER A 98 -7.73 15.55 -0.69
N LYS A 99 -7.05 14.93 0.28
CA LYS A 99 -6.61 15.60 1.51
C LYS A 99 -5.29 15.04 2.07
N ASP A 100 -4.74 15.78 3.02
CA ASP A 100 -3.67 15.31 3.87
C ASP A 100 -4.29 14.50 5.02
N VAL A 101 -3.76 13.31 5.32
CA VAL A 101 -4.37 12.33 6.24
C VAL A 101 -3.63 12.31 7.58
N SER A 102 -2.30 12.21 7.54
CA SER A 102 -1.41 12.13 8.70
C SER A 102 -0.44 13.33 8.76
N GLY A 103 -0.41 14.16 7.72
CA GLY A 103 0.45 15.34 7.63
C GLY A 103 1.89 14.98 7.28
N GLU A 104 2.74 14.78 8.29
CA GLU A 104 4.12 14.35 8.07
C GLU A 104 4.16 12.84 7.74
N GLY A 105 4.65 12.48 6.55
CA GLY A 105 4.66 11.09 6.08
C GLY A 105 3.54 10.73 5.10
N ASP A 106 2.67 11.66 4.72
CA ASP A 106 1.60 11.35 3.78
C ASP A 106 2.09 10.88 2.41
N ASP A 107 3.36 11.08 2.07
CA ASP A 107 3.92 10.73 0.76
C ASP A 107 4.85 9.52 0.78
N GLU A 108 5.24 8.98 1.95
CA GLU A 108 6.23 7.90 2.00
C GLU A 108 5.68 6.51 1.60
N LEU A 109 6.58 5.51 1.54
CA LEU A 109 6.27 4.23 0.88
C LEU A 109 5.48 3.26 1.75
N LEU A 110 5.64 3.27 3.07
CA LEU A 110 5.09 2.21 3.92
C LEU A 110 3.62 2.45 4.26
N ALA A 111 3.23 3.70 4.44
CA ALA A 111 1.95 4.18 4.95
C ALA A 111 1.37 5.35 4.13
N GLY A 112 2.17 6.04 3.32
CA GLY A 112 1.75 7.18 2.52
C GLY A 112 1.32 6.86 1.08
N ARG A 113 1.20 7.93 0.28
CA ARG A 113 0.77 7.93 -1.13
C ARG A 113 1.69 7.14 -2.04
N ALA A 114 3.01 7.15 -1.80
CA ALA A 114 3.92 6.28 -2.55
C ALA A 114 3.59 4.79 -2.30
N GLY A 115 3.16 4.42 -1.09
CA GLY A 115 2.65 3.09 -0.80
C GLY A 115 1.42 2.72 -1.62
N PHE A 116 0.48 3.64 -1.79
CA PHE A 116 -0.67 3.41 -2.67
C PHE A 116 -0.25 3.19 -4.13
N LEU A 117 0.71 3.95 -4.63
CA LEU A 117 1.25 3.72 -5.98
C LEU A 117 1.93 2.36 -6.10
N ALA A 118 2.66 1.92 -5.07
CA ALA A 118 3.24 0.58 -5.01
C ALA A 118 2.16 -0.53 -4.99
N ALA A 119 1.03 -0.31 -4.31
CA ALA A 119 -0.14 -1.18 -4.37
C ALA A 119 -0.70 -1.29 -5.79
N ALA A 120 -0.91 -0.15 -6.45
CA ALA A 120 -1.37 -0.08 -7.83
C ALA A 120 -0.43 -0.82 -8.81
N LEU A 121 0.89 -0.71 -8.59
CA LEU A 121 1.92 -1.40 -9.35
C LEU A 121 1.88 -2.90 -9.17
N THR A 122 1.70 -3.34 -7.93
CA THR A 122 1.56 -4.76 -7.59
C THR A 122 0.38 -5.39 -8.33
N LEU A 123 -0.70 -4.63 -8.53
CA LEU A 123 -1.89 -5.02 -9.30
C LEU A 123 -1.78 -4.75 -10.82
N ARG A 124 -0.59 -4.40 -11.32
CA ARG A 124 -0.28 -4.17 -12.74
C ARG A 124 -1.15 -3.11 -13.44
N LYS A 125 -1.61 -2.07 -12.74
CA LYS A 125 -2.43 -0.96 -13.28
C LYS A 125 -3.75 -1.35 -13.99
N LYS A 126 -4.23 -2.60 -13.88
CA LYS A 126 -5.48 -3.02 -14.56
C LYS A 126 -6.72 -2.85 -13.71
N ILE A 127 -6.54 -2.84 -12.39
CA ILE A 127 -7.64 -2.86 -11.43
C ILE A 127 -8.04 -1.45 -11.00
N ILE A 128 -7.07 -0.55 -10.87
CA ILE A 128 -7.29 0.81 -10.38
C ILE A 128 -7.45 1.77 -11.57
N PRO A 129 -8.52 2.59 -11.61
CA PRO A 129 -8.72 3.57 -12.66
C PRO A 129 -7.58 4.60 -12.74
N ASP A 130 -7.17 4.95 -13.96
CA ASP A 130 -6.12 5.93 -14.23
C ASP A 130 -6.32 7.27 -13.51
N HIS A 131 -7.56 7.76 -13.42
CA HIS A 131 -7.85 9.04 -12.77
C HIS A 131 -7.52 9.01 -11.27
N CYS A 132 -7.68 7.85 -10.61
CA CYS A 132 -7.34 7.66 -9.22
C CYS A 132 -5.82 7.75 -9.03
N ILE A 133 -5.06 7.03 -9.87
CA ILE A 133 -3.58 7.08 -9.89
C ILE A 133 -3.08 8.51 -10.15
N ARG A 134 -3.63 9.20 -11.15
CA ARG A 134 -3.27 10.60 -11.46
C ARG A 134 -3.57 11.54 -10.30
N GLY A 135 -4.69 11.35 -9.61
CA GLY A 135 -5.05 12.14 -8.43
C GLY A 135 -3.99 12.05 -7.34
N VAL A 136 -3.53 10.83 -7.05
CA VAL A 136 -2.48 10.58 -6.05
C VAL A 136 -1.14 11.17 -6.48
N LEU A 137 -0.73 10.97 -7.74
CA LEU A 137 0.50 11.54 -8.29
C LEU A 137 0.51 13.07 -8.19
N ASN A 138 -0.56 13.73 -8.63
CA ASN A 138 -0.69 15.19 -8.56
C ASN A 138 -0.56 15.68 -7.12
N LYS A 139 -1.25 15.01 -6.19
CA LYS A 139 -1.20 15.37 -4.77
C LYS A 139 0.21 15.25 -4.18
N MET A 140 0.96 14.20 -4.54
CA MET A 140 2.37 14.02 -4.12
C MET A 140 3.29 15.09 -4.70
N ILE A 141 3.09 15.49 -5.95
CA ILE A 141 3.87 16.57 -6.57
C ILE A 141 3.57 17.90 -5.88
N ASP A 142 2.30 18.18 -5.62
CA ASP A 142 1.85 19.42 -4.99
C ASP A 142 2.33 19.54 -3.54
N SER A 143 2.28 18.45 -2.76
CA SER A 143 2.83 18.43 -1.38
C SER A 143 4.35 18.63 -1.39
N GLY A 144 5.07 17.91 -2.26
CA GLY A 144 6.52 18.00 -2.37
C GLY A 144 7.00 19.40 -2.78
N ARG A 145 6.31 20.04 -3.74
CA ARG A 145 6.60 21.43 -4.16
C ARG A 145 6.34 22.42 -3.05
N ARG A 146 5.20 22.30 -2.35
CA ARG A 146 4.86 23.17 -1.21
C ARG A 146 5.92 23.09 -0.13
N TYR A 147 6.32 21.88 0.26
CA TYR A 147 7.30 21.69 1.32
C TYR A 147 8.70 22.17 0.92
N ALA A 148 9.11 21.89 -0.32
CA ALA A 148 10.36 22.40 -0.87
C ALA A 148 10.43 23.94 -0.84
N ALA A 149 9.37 24.61 -1.30
CA ALA A 149 9.28 26.07 -1.33
C ALA A 149 9.26 26.67 0.07
N ALA A 150 8.45 26.11 0.98
CA ALA A 150 8.36 26.58 2.37
C ALA A 150 9.71 26.48 3.11
N GLY A 151 10.46 25.40 2.88
CA GLY A 151 11.80 25.21 3.45
C GLY A 151 12.93 25.87 2.66
N ARG A 152 12.64 26.55 1.53
CA ARG A 152 13.63 27.15 0.62
C ARG A 152 14.72 26.17 0.19
N PHE A 153 14.34 24.91 -0.05
CA PHE A 153 15.28 23.90 -0.51
C PHE A 153 15.71 24.19 -1.96
N PRO A 154 16.97 23.90 -2.34
CA PRO A 154 17.48 24.11 -3.70
C PRO A 154 16.99 23.05 -4.70
N VAL A 155 15.98 22.26 -4.34
CA VAL A 155 15.41 21.17 -5.14
C VAL A 155 13.91 21.38 -5.33
N PRO A 156 13.33 20.96 -6.47
CA PRO A 156 11.93 21.24 -6.79
C PRO A 156 10.93 20.43 -5.96
N LEU A 157 11.35 19.32 -5.37
CA LEU A 157 10.56 18.44 -4.52
C LEU A 157 11.35 18.09 -3.26
N MET A 158 10.71 18.16 -2.11
CA MET A 158 11.26 17.71 -0.83
C MET A 158 10.13 17.16 0.03
N TYR A 159 10.44 16.17 0.87
CA TYR A 159 9.47 15.53 1.76
C TYR A 159 10.06 15.34 3.16
N ARG A 160 9.20 15.10 4.14
CA ARG A 160 9.59 14.89 5.54
C ARG A 160 8.73 13.82 6.18
N TYR A 161 9.37 13.05 7.05
CA TYR A 161 8.72 12.08 7.93
C TYR A 161 9.26 12.25 9.35
N HIS A 162 8.36 12.37 10.34
CA HIS A 162 8.69 12.61 11.75
C HIS A 162 9.82 13.62 11.98
N GLY A 163 9.66 14.83 11.44
CA GLY A 163 10.63 15.90 11.61
C GLY A 163 11.93 15.75 10.81
N ARG A 164 12.13 14.66 10.04
CA ARG A 164 13.41 14.34 9.38
C ARG A 164 13.30 14.19 7.86
N HIS A 165 14.36 14.59 7.16
CA HIS A 165 14.52 14.41 5.71
C HIS A 165 15.19 13.07 5.42
N TYR A 166 14.42 11.99 5.47
CA TYR A 166 14.92 10.67 5.11
C TYR A 166 15.25 10.61 3.61
N LEU A 167 16.40 10.01 3.27
CA LEU A 167 16.80 9.82 1.87
C LEU A 167 16.44 8.43 1.34
N GLY A 168 16.37 7.41 2.20
CA GLY A 168 16.20 6.01 1.80
C GLY A 168 14.84 5.63 1.22
N ALA A 169 14.68 4.35 0.88
CA ALA A 169 13.50 3.85 0.16
C ALA A 169 12.23 3.76 1.01
N ALA A 170 12.33 3.45 2.30
CA ALA A 170 11.16 3.26 3.16
C ALA A 170 10.42 4.60 3.42
N HIS A 171 11.07 5.50 4.15
CA HIS A 171 10.44 6.74 4.61
C HIS A 171 10.89 7.99 3.85
N GLY A 172 11.66 7.82 2.79
CA GLY A 172 12.49 8.90 2.24
C GLY A 172 12.38 9.12 0.75
N MET A 173 13.17 10.09 0.30
CA MET A 173 13.16 10.60 -1.07
C MET A 173 13.26 9.50 -2.14
N MET A 174 14.11 8.47 -1.95
CA MET A 174 14.29 7.43 -2.96
C MET A 174 13.00 6.67 -3.24
N GLY A 175 12.23 6.29 -2.22
CA GLY A 175 10.98 5.56 -2.41
C GLY A 175 9.91 6.42 -3.08
N ILE A 176 9.81 7.68 -2.65
CA ILE A 176 8.85 8.65 -3.17
C ILE A 176 9.13 8.93 -4.65
N LEU A 177 10.38 9.27 -4.98
CA LEU A 177 10.78 9.57 -6.36
C LEU A 177 10.66 8.34 -7.26
N GLN A 178 11.02 7.15 -6.77
CA GLN A 178 10.85 5.90 -7.52
C GLN A 178 9.37 5.69 -7.93
N MET A 179 8.43 6.02 -7.05
CA MET A 179 6.99 5.91 -7.35
C MET A 179 6.45 7.05 -8.23
N LEU A 180 7.08 8.24 -8.23
CA LEU A 180 6.72 9.32 -9.15
C LEU A 180 7.19 9.08 -10.59
N LEU A 181 8.22 8.25 -10.78
CA LEU A 181 8.75 7.87 -12.10
C LEU A 181 8.01 6.69 -12.74
N TRP A 182 6.99 6.16 -12.04
CA TRP A 182 6.29 4.94 -12.40
C TRP A 182 5.07 5.15 -13.30
#